data_AF-A0A534VKD7-F1
#
_entry.id   AF-A0A534VKD7-F1
#
_cell.length_a   1.000
_cell.length_b   1.000
_cell.length_c   1.000
_cell.angle_alpha   90.00
_cell.angle_beta   90.00
_cell.angle_gamma   90.00
#
_symmetry.space_group_name_H-M   'P 1'
#
loop_
_entity.id
_entity.type
_entity.pdbx_description
1 polymer ?
#
loop_
_entity_poly.entity_id
_entity_poly.type
_entity_poly.pdbx_seq_one_letter_code
_entity_poly.pdbx_strand_id
1 'polypeptide(L)'
;MQPSPSADTRRPSFPSALISIAAPAGGILLPKEASMAFSPDDIRANREFFAAKLRAEAEKQSVVNWVKKEPGAKEIVLLDARARDAFAKAHIEGAVSVPLDELKQVAAQLPRDKTLVVYCWNQY
;
A
#
# COMPACT_ATOMS: atom_id res chain seq x y z
N MET A 1 15.86 32.63 -34.62
CA MET A 1 14.56 32.97 -34.04
C MET A 1 13.92 31.67 -33.56
N GLN A 2 14.26 31.26 -32.33
CA GLN A 2 13.69 30.06 -31.71
C GLN A 2 12.68 30.50 -30.63
N PRO A 3 11.52 29.85 -30.50
CA PRO A 3 10.72 29.94 -29.30
C PRO A 3 11.04 28.78 -28.34
N SER A 4 11.26 29.16 -27.08
CA SER A 4 11.48 28.31 -25.91
C SER A 4 10.19 27.66 -25.39
N PRO A 5 10.26 26.50 -24.71
CA PRO A 5 9.12 25.81 -24.12
C PRO A 5 8.95 26.18 -22.63
N SER A 6 7.80 26.74 -22.24
CA SER A 6 7.45 26.96 -20.82
C SER A 6 6.38 25.97 -20.37
N ALA A 7 6.81 24.89 -19.73
CA ALA A 7 5.96 23.93 -19.05
C ALA A 7 5.37 24.52 -17.75
N ASP A 8 4.05 24.41 -17.62
CA ASP A 8 3.23 24.71 -16.45
C ASP A 8 3.52 23.70 -15.32
N THR A 9 4.24 24.14 -14.28
CA THR A 9 4.31 23.44 -12.98
C THR A 9 3.97 24.41 -11.87
N ARG A 10 2.68 24.64 -11.64
CA ARG A 10 2.16 25.34 -10.46
C ARG A 10 2.49 24.57 -9.18
N ARG A 11 3.50 25.03 -8.44
CA ARG A 11 3.68 24.77 -7.01
C ARG A 11 2.60 25.52 -6.23
N PRO A 12 1.83 24.89 -5.32
CA PRO A 12 0.94 25.65 -4.45
C PRO A 12 1.76 26.40 -3.39
N SER A 13 1.58 27.72 -3.32
CA SER A 13 2.15 28.63 -2.33
C SER A 13 1.36 28.55 -1.02
N PHE A 14 1.97 28.11 0.07
CA PHE A 14 1.39 28.22 1.41
C PHE A 14 1.72 29.60 2.00
N PRO A 15 0.72 30.37 2.49
CA PRO A 15 0.96 31.68 3.07
C PRO A 15 1.59 31.54 4.47
N SER A 16 2.69 32.25 4.68
CA SER A 16 3.42 32.34 5.95
C SER A 16 2.74 33.34 6.88
N ALA A 17 1.77 32.89 7.68
CA ALA A 17 1.19 33.70 8.75
C ALA A 17 2.10 33.66 9.98
N LEU A 18 2.85 34.75 10.22
CA LEU A 18 3.61 34.98 11.44
C LEU A 18 2.66 35.48 12.55
N ILE A 19 2.37 34.65 13.54
CA ILE A 19 1.78 35.08 14.80
C ILE A 19 2.94 35.49 15.72
N SER A 20 3.08 36.79 15.97
CA SER A 20 4.08 37.32 16.90
C SER A 20 3.52 37.32 18.31
N ILE A 21 4.00 36.42 19.17
CA ILE A 21 3.74 36.43 20.62
C ILE A 21 5.09 36.68 21.31
N ALA A 22 5.19 37.78 22.05
CA ALA A 22 6.36 38.13 22.84
C ALA A 22 6.48 37.20 24.06
N ALA A 23 7.65 36.59 24.26
CA ALA A 23 8.00 35.79 25.44
C ALA A 23 8.95 36.56 26.37
N PRO A 24 8.83 36.42 27.71
CA PRO A 24 9.67 37.15 28.66
C PRO A 24 11.08 36.55 28.77
N ALA A 25 12.03 37.41 29.12
CA ALA A 25 13.45 37.09 29.27
C ALA A 25 13.68 36.14 30.45
N GLY A 26 14.02 34.88 30.14
CA GLY A 26 14.42 33.86 31.12
C GLY A 26 14.96 32.65 30.38
N GLY A 27 16.27 32.67 30.09
CA GLY A 27 16.93 31.68 29.23
C GLY A 27 17.08 30.31 29.89
N ILE A 28 16.21 29.37 29.52
CA ILE A 28 16.56 27.96 29.44
C ILE A 28 16.87 27.68 27.96
N LEU A 29 18.11 27.30 27.70
CA LEU A 29 18.58 26.92 26.37
C LEU A 29 17.96 25.56 26.01
N LEU A 30 16.73 25.57 25.48
CA LEU A 30 16.18 24.40 24.82
C LEU A 30 17.05 24.11 23.59
N PRO A 31 17.51 22.85 23.38
CA PRO A 31 18.26 22.52 22.19
C PRO A 31 17.42 22.86 20.95
N LYS A 32 18.03 23.61 20.01
CA LYS A 32 17.45 23.93 18.70
C LYS A 32 16.94 22.65 18.07
N GLU A 33 15.63 22.58 17.96
CA GLU A 33 14.80 21.60 17.26
C GLU A 33 15.54 20.33 16.84
N ALA A 34 15.32 19.24 17.57
CA ALA A 34 15.49 17.91 17.01
C ALA A 34 14.47 17.76 15.86
N SER A 35 14.81 18.25 14.67
CA SER A 35 13.97 18.13 13.50
C SER A 35 13.92 16.66 13.12
N MET A 36 12.82 15.99 13.41
CA MET A 36 12.50 14.67 12.85
C MET A 36 12.13 14.78 11.35
N ALA A 37 12.87 15.59 10.59
CA ALA A 37 12.69 15.73 9.17
C ALA A 37 13.40 14.56 8.48
N PHE A 38 12.62 13.64 7.91
CA PHE A 38 13.14 12.60 7.03
C PHE A 38 14.09 13.24 5.99
N SER A 39 15.29 12.68 5.86
CA SER A 39 16.24 13.07 4.82
C SER A 39 15.62 12.83 3.43
N PRO A 40 16.03 13.56 2.37
CA PRO A 40 15.70 13.19 1.00
C PRO A 40 15.96 11.71 0.67
N ASP A 41 16.98 11.12 1.30
CA ASP A 41 17.29 9.69 1.17
C ASP A 41 16.26 8.80 1.88
N ASP A 42 15.83 9.17 3.09
CA ASP A 42 14.76 8.46 3.80
C ASP A 42 13.44 8.52 3.02
N ILE A 43 13.12 9.66 2.43
CA ILE A 43 11.91 9.85 1.62
C ILE A 43 11.94 8.92 0.40
N ARG A 44 13.11 8.77 -0.24
CA ARG A 44 13.29 7.87 -1.38
C ARG A 44 13.18 6.40 -0.96
N ALA A 45 13.88 6.00 0.09
CA ALA A 45 13.83 4.64 0.63
C ALA A 45 12.41 4.24 1.04
N ASN A 46 11.69 5.14 1.73
CA ASN A 46 10.30 4.92 2.12
C ASN A 46 9.40 4.74 0.90
N ARG A 47 9.56 5.58 -0.13
CA ARG A 47 8.77 5.47 -1.38
C ARG A 47 8.99 4.12 -2.06
N GLU A 48 10.24 3.70 -2.19
CA GLU A 48 10.60 2.41 -2.81
C GLU A 48 10.04 1.25 -2.00
N PHE A 49 10.16 1.30 -0.67
CA PHE A 49 9.60 0.32 0.24
C PHE A 49 8.08 0.19 0.08
N PHE A 50 7.34 1.29 0.16
CA PHE A 50 5.87 1.25 0.00
C PHE A 50 5.45 0.83 -1.40
N ALA A 51 6.20 1.23 -2.43
CA ALA A 51 5.92 0.80 -3.79
C ALA A 51 6.16 -0.71 -3.98
N ALA A 52 7.16 -1.29 -3.31
CA ALA A 52 7.38 -2.74 -3.31
C ALA A 52 6.28 -3.46 -2.54
N LYS A 53 5.93 -2.96 -1.35
CA LYS A 53 4.86 -3.50 -0.50
C LYS A 53 3.51 -3.53 -1.24
N LEU A 54 3.12 -2.41 -1.86
CA LEU A 54 1.88 -2.31 -2.63
C LEU A 54 1.83 -3.20 -3.87
N ARG A 55 2.97 -3.69 -4.36
CA ARG A 55 3.01 -4.67 -5.47
C ARG A 55 2.89 -6.10 -4.97
N ALA A 56 3.34 -6.39 -3.75
CA ALA A 56 3.32 -7.72 -3.17
C ALA A 56 2.00 -8.03 -2.45
N GLU A 57 1.28 -7.01 -1.98
CA GLU A 57 0.07 -7.15 -1.16
C GLU A 57 -1.17 -6.66 -1.90
N ALA A 58 -2.28 -7.36 -1.70
CA ALA A 58 -3.60 -6.92 -2.16
C ALA A 58 -4.40 -6.37 -0.97
N GLU A 59 -4.91 -5.15 -1.12
CA GLU A 59 -5.81 -4.58 -0.11
C GLU A 59 -7.14 -5.34 -0.09
N LYS A 60 -7.70 -5.54 1.11
CA LYS A 60 -9.04 -6.13 1.30
C LYS A 60 -10.10 -5.48 0.40
N GLN A 61 -10.07 -4.16 0.23
CA GLN A 61 -11.03 -3.46 -0.61
C GLN A 61 -10.95 -3.89 -2.07
N SER A 62 -9.75 -4.18 -2.59
CA SER A 62 -9.58 -4.69 -3.95
C SER A 62 -10.26 -6.05 -4.15
N VAL A 63 -10.19 -6.93 -3.15
CA VAL A 63 -10.88 -8.22 -3.17
C VAL A 63 -12.39 -8.03 -3.11
N VAL A 64 -12.90 -7.14 -2.25
CA VAL A 64 -14.34 -6.84 -2.17
C VAL A 64 -14.88 -6.31 -3.49
N ASN A 65 -14.17 -5.38 -4.13
CA ASN A 65 -14.58 -4.82 -5.42
C ASN A 65 -14.59 -5.88 -6.52
N TRP A 66 -13.62 -6.80 -6.50
CA TRP A 66 -13.59 -7.95 -7.42
C TRP A 66 -14.78 -8.88 -7.21
N VAL A 67 -15.09 -9.27 -5.96
CA VAL A 67 -16.25 -10.12 -5.64
C VAL A 67 -17.56 -9.46 -6.10
N LYS A 68 -17.69 -8.15 -5.89
CA LYS A 68 -18.86 -7.36 -6.31
C LYS A 68 -18.89 -7.07 -7.82
N LYS A 69 -17.85 -7.41 -8.57
CA LYS A 69 -17.69 -7.12 -10.00
C LYS A 69 -17.86 -5.62 -10.32
N GLU A 70 -17.30 -4.77 -9.45
CA GLU A 70 -17.35 -3.32 -9.66
C GLU A 70 -16.57 -2.91 -10.93
N PRO A 71 -17.05 -1.89 -11.67
CA PRO A 71 -16.36 -1.42 -12.86
C PRO A 71 -14.97 -0.89 -12.51
N GLY A 72 -13.95 -1.41 -13.20
CA GLY A 72 -12.54 -1.09 -12.93
C GLY A 72 -11.86 -1.97 -11.87
N ALA A 73 -12.56 -2.95 -11.30
CA ALA A 73 -11.93 -3.95 -10.45
C ALA A 73 -10.92 -4.79 -11.25
N LYS A 74 -9.76 -5.06 -10.64
CA LYS A 74 -8.73 -5.94 -11.22
C LYS A 74 -9.22 -7.37 -11.20
N GLU A 75 -9.03 -8.10 -12.30
CA GLU A 75 -9.26 -9.55 -12.32
C GLU A 75 -8.19 -10.24 -11.47
N ILE A 76 -8.63 -10.93 -10.42
CA ILE A 76 -7.76 -11.70 -9.53
C ILE A 76 -8.27 -13.14 -9.43
N VAL A 77 -7.38 -14.06 -9.08
CA VAL A 77 -7.72 -15.41 -8.66
C VAL A 77 -7.50 -15.49 -7.17
N LEU A 78 -8.58 -15.70 -6.42
CA LEU A 78 -8.55 -15.75 -4.97
C LEU A 78 -8.29 -17.19 -4.49
N LEU A 79 -7.25 -17.39 -3.68
CA LEU A 79 -6.85 -18.69 -3.14
C LEU A 79 -7.04 -18.71 -1.63
N ASP A 80 -7.76 -19.71 -1.13
CA ASP A 80 -7.96 -19.95 0.29
C ASP A 80 -6.91 -20.95 0.79
N ALA A 81 -5.95 -20.46 1.59
CA ALA A 81 -4.88 -21.27 2.16
C ALA A 81 -5.27 -22.05 3.43
N ARG A 82 -6.54 -21.94 3.87
CA ARG A 82 -7.03 -22.59 5.08
C ARG A 82 -7.29 -24.08 4.82
N ALA A 83 -7.51 -24.82 5.91
CA ALA A 83 -7.92 -26.21 5.85
C ALA A 83 -9.21 -26.38 5.02
N ARG A 84 -9.30 -27.48 4.27
CA ARG A 84 -10.43 -27.75 3.36
C ARG A 84 -11.79 -27.77 4.09
N ASP A 85 -11.82 -28.23 5.34
CA ASP A 85 -13.03 -28.23 6.18
C ASP A 85 -13.54 -26.81 6.48
N ALA A 86 -12.62 -25.85 6.67
CA ALA A 86 -12.97 -24.44 6.87
C ALA A 86 -13.53 -23.82 5.59
N PHE A 87 -12.93 -24.14 4.43
CA PHE A 87 -13.44 -23.71 3.13
C PHE A 87 -14.85 -24.25 2.89
N ALA A 88 -15.09 -25.54 3.18
CA ALA A 88 -16.40 -26.17 3.03
C ALA A 88 -17.48 -25.52 3.91
N LYS A 89 -17.12 -25.06 5.12
CA LYS A 89 -18.03 -24.36 6.02
C LYS A 89 -18.42 -22.97 5.51
N ALA A 90 -17.42 -22.17 5.10
CA ALA A 90 -17.63 -20.85 4.53
C ALA A 90 -16.36 -20.35 3.83
N HIS A 91 -16.51 -19.83 2.62
CA HIS A 91 -15.43 -19.22 1.84
C HIS A 91 -15.96 -18.03 1.03
N ILE A 92 -15.03 -17.22 0.50
CA ILE A 92 -15.38 -16.11 -0.38
C ILE A 92 -15.80 -16.67 -1.74
N GLU A 93 -16.89 -16.17 -2.31
CA GLU A 93 -17.39 -16.61 -3.61
C GLU A 93 -16.30 -16.47 -4.69
N GLY A 94 -16.10 -17.54 -5.47
CA GLY A 94 -15.06 -17.60 -6.50
C GLY A 94 -13.65 -17.91 -5.98
N ALA A 95 -13.46 -18.12 -4.68
CA ALA A 95 -12.20 -18.58 -4.13
C ALA A 95 -11.95 -20.07 -4.45
N VAL A 96 -10.68 -20.42 -4.67
CA VAL A 96 -10.24 -21.81 -4.85
C VAL A 96 -9.55 -22.28 -3.57
N SER A 97 -9.97 -23.44 -3.04
CA SER A 97 -9.32 -24.04 -1.86
C SER A 97 -7.97 -24.62 -2.23
N VAL A 98 -6.91 -24.08 -1.62
CA VAL A 98 -5.53 -24.58 -1.76
C VAL A 98 -4.88 -24.58 -0.37
N PRO A 99 -5.10 -25.63 0.44
CA PRO A 99 -4.48 -25.72 1.76
C PRO A 99 -2.95 -25.59 1.70
N LEU A 100 -2.35 -24.97 2.71
CA LEU A 100 -0.91 -24.69 2.73
C LEU A 100 -0.04 -25.96 2.54
N ASP A 101 -0.47 -27.10 3.07
CA ASP A 101 0.21 -28.39 2.92
C ASP A 101 0.24 -28.88 1.45
N GLU A 102 -0.81 -28.57 0.69
CA GLU A 102 -0.95 -28.96 -0.72
C GLU A 102 -0.37 -27.88 -1.66
N LEU A 103 -0.22 -26.64 -1.18
CA LEU A 103 0.20 -25.49 -1.99
C LEU A 103 1.49 -25.75 -2.79
N LYS A 104 2.50 -26.39 -2.18
CA LYS A 104 3.77 -26.70 -2.87
C LYS A 104 3.58 -27.62 -4.09
N GLN A 105 2.61 -28.54 -4.01
CA GLN A 105 2.34 -29.51 -5.07
C GLN A 105 1.51 -28.88 -6.20
N VAL A 106 0.56 -28.01 -5.84
CA VAL A 106 -0.33 -27.37 -6.82
C VAL A 106 0.22 -26.04 -7.36
N ALA A 107 1.25 -25.46 -6.74
CA ALA A 107 1.87 -24.21 -7.18
C ALA A 107 2.34 -24.24 -8.64
N ALA A 108 2.71 -25.42 -9.16
CA ALA A 108 3.10 -25.59 -10.55
C ALA A 108 1.92 -25.52 -11.53
N GLN A 109 0.70 -25.77 -11.05
CA GLN A 109 -0.54 -25.80 -11.84
C GLN A 109 -1.30 -24.46 -11.78
N LEU A 110 -0.90 -23.56 -10.88
CA LEU A 110 -1.53 -22.25 -10.75
C LEU A 110 -1.22 -21.37 -11.98
N PRO A 111 -2.20 -20.58 -12.45
CA PRO A 111 -2.01 -19.71 -13.59
C PRO A 111 -0.97 -18.63 -13.27
N ARG A 112 0.11 -18.57 -14.07
CA ARG A 112 1.18 -17.57 -13.89
C ARG A 112 0.89 -16.24 -14.56
N ASP A 113 -0.06 -16.23 -15.50
CA ASP A 113 -0.50 -15.04 -16.23
C ASP A 113 -1.55 -14.21 -15.48
N LYS A 114 -2.04 -14.70 -14.33
CA LYS A 114 -3.08 -14.03 -13.53
C LYS A 114 -2.53 -13.56 -12.18
N THR A 115 -3.11 -12.50 -11.64
CA THR A 115 -2.82 -12.05 -10.28
C THR A 115 -3.46 -13.01 -9.28
N LEU A 116 -2.61 -13.74 -8.55
CA LEU A 116 -3.04 -14.63 -7.47
C LEU A 116 -3.08 -13.85 -6.15
N VAL A 117 -4.21 -13.88 -5.46
CA VAL A 117 -4.36 -13.30 -4.12
C VAL A 117 -4.65 -14.44 -3.15
N VAL A 118 -3.78 -14.63 -2.16
CA VAL A 118 -3.93 -15.70 -1.16
C VAL A 118 -4.45 -15.11 0.14
N TYR A 119 -5.44 -15.76 0.77
CA TYR A 119 -5.91 -15.41 2.10
C TYR A 119 -5.86 -16.61 3.05
N CYS A 120 -5.69 -16.33 4.34
CA CYS A 120 -5.61 -17.33 5.41
C CYS A 120 -6.39 -16.85 6.64
N TRP A 121 -6.37 -17.63 7.72
CA TRP A 121 -6.95 -17.28 9.02
C TRP A 121 -6.29 -16.08 9.69
N ASN A 122 -5.01 -15.82 9.41
CA ASN A 122 -4.19 -14.97 10.26
C ASN A 122 -3.45 -13.85 9.51
N GLN A 123 -3.14 -12.79 10.27
CA GLN A 123 -2.62 -11.48 9.85
C GLN A 123 -1.24 -11.19 10.49
N TYR A 124 -0.37 -12.20 10.59
CA TYR A 124 0.98 -11.97 11.14
C TYR A 124 1.88 -11.22 10.17
#